data_AF-A0A2J8RAD7-F1
#
_entry.id   AF-A0A2J8RAD7-F1
#
_cell.length_a   1.000
_cell.length_b   1.000
_cell.length_c   1.000
_cell.angle_alpha   90.00
_cell.angle_beta   90.00
_cell.angle_gamma   90.00
#
_symmetry.space_group_name_H-M   'P 1'
#
loop_
_entity.id
_entity.type
_entity.pdbx_description
1 polymer ?
#
loop_
_entity_poly.entity_id
_entity_poly.type
_entity_poly.pdbx_seq_one_letter_code
_entity_poly.pdbx_strand_id
1 'polypeptide(L)'
;MANEEDDPVVQEIDVYLAKSLAEKLYLFQYPVRPASMTYDDIPHLSAKIKPKQQKVELEMAIDTLNPNYCRSKGEQIALNVDGACADETSTYSSKLMDKQTFCSSQTTSN
;
A
#
# COMPACT_ATOMS: atom_id res chain seq x y z
N MET A 1 3.60 22.91 41.32
CA MET A 1 2.47 22.46 40.48
C MET A 1 2.01 23.70 39.75
N ALA A 2 2.06 23.73 38.42
CA ALA A 2 1.53 24.85 37.66
C ALA A 2 0.03 24.95 37.95
N ASN A 3 -0.46 26.15 38.27
CA ASN A 3 -1.83 26.38 38.65
C ASN A 3 -2.69 26.24 37.37
N GLU A 4 -3.69 25.36 37.36
CA GLU A 4 -4.55 25.12 36.18
C GLU A 4 -5.35 26.37 35.74
N GLU A 5 -5.35 27.43 36.55
CA GLU A 5 -5.91 28.75 36.21
C GLU A 5 -5.16 29.48 35.09
N ASP A 6 -3.89 29.14 34.82
CA ASP A 6 -3.07 29.80 33.79
C ASP A 6 -3.28 29.25 32.36
N ASP A 7 -4.05 28.17 32.17
CA ASP A 7 -4.31 27.55 30.85
C ASP A 7 -5.81 27.22 30.65
N PRO A 8 -6.65 28.24 30.38
CA PRO A 8 -8.09 28.05 30.26
C PRO A 8 -8.48 27.39 28.92
N VAL A 9 -9.50 26.54 28.96
CA VAL A 9 -10.12 25.98 27.75
C VAL A 9 -10.73 27.11 26.91
N VAL A 10 -10.18 27.33 25.71
CA VAL A 10 -10.66 28.37 24.78
C VAL A 10 -11.83 27.86 23.92
N GLN A 11 -11.85 26.57 23.61
CA GLN A 11 -12.84 25.97 22.71
C GLN A 11 -13.02 24.48 22.98
N GLU A 12 -14.28 24.03 22.94
CA GLU A 12 -14.65 22.62 22.94
C GLU A 12 -15.08 22.18 21.54
N ILE A 13 -14.73 20.95 21.15
CA ILE A 13 -15.07 20.38 19.86
C ILE A 13 -15.77 19.04 20.11
N ASP A 14 -16.98 18.90 19.59
CA ASP A 14 -17.73 17.65 19.68
C ASP A 14 -17.04 16.53 18.88
N VAL A 15 -16.77 15.41 19.54
CA VAL A 15 -16.15 14.23 18.93
C VAL A 15 -17.18 13.11 18.79
N TYR A 16 -17.49 12.74 17.55
CA TYR A 16 -18.38 11.62 17.24
C TYR A 16 -17.58 10.37 16.89
N LEU A 17 -17.88 9.25 17.57
CA LEU A 17 -17.20 7.98 17.38
C LEU A 17 -17.98 7.06 16.42
N ALA A 18 -17.45 6.87 15.21
CA ALA A 18 -17.96 5.87 14.27
C ALA A 18 -17.26 4.51 14.49
N LYS A 19 -17.94 3.57 15.16
CA LYS A 19 -17.36 2.25 15.50
C LYS A 19 -17.75 1.11 14.56
N SER A 20 -18.59 1.35 13.56
CA SER A 20 -19.16 0.32 12.69
C SER A 20 -18.12 -0.51 11.92
N LEU A 21 -16.95 0.08 11.61
CA LEU A 21 -15.86 -0.58 10.88
C LEU A 21 -14.57 -0.72 11.71
N ALA A 22 -14.62 -0.46 13.02
CA ALA A 22 -13.41 -0.41 13.86
C ALA A 22 -12.56 -1.70 13.78
N GLU A 23 -13.21 -2.86 13.65
CA GLU A 23 -12.55 -4.16 13.57
C GLU A 23 -12.08 -4.54 12.15
N LYS A 24 -12.45 -3.75 11.14
CA LYS A 24 -12.18 -4.03 9.71
C LYS A 24 -11.35 -2.94 9.04
N LEU A 25 -11.02 -1.86 9.76
CA LEU A 25 -10.19 -0.77 9.28
C LEU A 25 -8.73 -1.07 9.64
N TYR A 26 -7.88 -1.17 8.63
CA TYR A 26 -6.46 -1.43 8.78
C TYR A 26 -5.66 -0.21 8.35
N LEU A 27 -4.59 0.09 9.10
CA LEU A 27 -3.62 1.10 8.73
C LEU A 27 -2.37 0.43 8.16
N PHE A 28 -1.99 0.81 6.94
CA PHE A 28 -0.75 0.37 6.32
C PHE A 28 0.31 1.47 6.41
N GLN A 29 1.50 1.08 6.85
CA GLN A 29 2.67 1.95 6.91
C GLN A 29 3.65 1.52 5.82
N TYR A 30 4.23 2.49 5.11
CA TYR A 30 5.19 2.27 4.03
C TYR A 30 6.57 2.78 4.47
N PRO A 31 7.42 1.95 5.09
CA PRO A 31 8.62 2.41 5.80
C PRO A 31 9.65 3.12 4.92
N VAL A 32 9.66 2.79 3.63
CA VAL A 32 10.66 3.29 2.67
C VAL A 32 10.14 4.46 1.83
N ARG A 33 8.94 4.99 2.12
CA ARG A 33 8.33 6.04 1.31
C ARG A 33 8.07 7.31 2.13
N PRO A 34 8.52 8.49 1.66
CA PRO A 34 8.26 9.74 2.34
C PRO A 34 6.78 10.14 2.22
N ALA A 35 6.28 10.91 3.19
CA ALA A 35 4.89 11.37 3.21
C ALA A 35 4.49 12.22 1.99
N SER A 36 5.45 12.87 1.34
CA SER A 36 5.22 13.67 0.13
C SER A 36 5.03 12.83 -1.14
N MET A 37 5.22 11.51 -1.08
CA MET A 37 5.11 10.61 -2.24
C MET A 37 4.14 9.47 -1.92
N THR A 38 2.84 9.75 -1.96
CA THR A 38 1.80 8.78 -1.59
C THR A 38 1.53 7.76 -2.72
N TYR A 39 0.76 6.72 -2.39
CA TYR A 39 0.25 5.73 -3.36
C TYR A 39 -1.17 6.08 -3.87
N ASP A 40 -1.70 7.25 -3.50
CA ASP A 40 -3.11 7.59 -3.74
C ASP A 40 -3.46 7.65 -5.23
N ASP A 41 -2.53 8.17 -6.04
CA ASP A 41 -2.69 8.30 -7.49
C ASP A 41 -2.18 7.06 -8.28
N ILE A 42 -1.79 5.99 -7.58
CA ILE A 42 -1.29 4.77 -8.22
C ILE A 42 -2.42 3.74 -8.33
N PRO A 43 -2.66 3.17 -9.52
CA PRO A 43 -3.66 2.12 -9.68
C PRO A 43 -3.40 0.92 -8.76
N HIS A 44 -4.40 0.58 -7.95
CA HIS A 44 -4.41 -0.60 -7.10
C HIS A 44 -4.97 -1.77 -7.92
N LEU A 45 -4.16 -2.77 -8.19
CA LEU A 45 -4.50 -3.86 -9.11
C LEU A 45 -5.22 -5.00 -8.38
N SER A 46 -4.69 -5.41 -7.23
CA SER A 46 -5.31 -6.45 -6.42
C SER A 46 -4.94 -6.32 -4.94
N ALA A 47 -5.80 -6.85 -4.07
CA ALA A 47 -5.57 -6.93 -2.64
C ALA A 47 -5.96 -8.32 -2.15
N LYS A 48 -5.08 -8.96 -1.38
CA LYS A 48 -5.34 -10.26 -0.75
C LYS A 48 -5.08 -10.13 0.74
N ILE A 49 -6.06 -10.53 1.54
CA ILE A 49 -5.96 -10.49 3.00
C ILE A 49 -6.15 -11.87 3.59
N LYS A 50 -5.36 -12.20 4.60
CA LYS A 50 -5.51 -13.35 5.48
C LYS A 50 -5.87 -12.82 6.87
N PRO A 51 -7.16 -12.64 7.20
CA PRO A 51 -7.58 -11.95 8.43
C PRO A 51 -7.13 -12.67 9.71
N LYS A 52 -7.14 -14.01 9.72
CA LYS A 52 -6.70 -14.77 10.91
C LYS A 52 -5.20 -14.66 11.16
N GLN A 53 -4.41 -14.65 10.09
CA GLN A 53 -2.95 -14.54 10.15
C GLN A 53 -2.46 -13.09 10.13
N GLN A 54 -3.37 -12.12 9.99
CA GLN A 54 -3.09 -10.69 9.87
C GLN A 54 -1.99 -10.41 8.84
N LYS A 55 -2.13 -11.02 7.66
CA LYS A 55 -1.25 -10.81 6.51
C LYS A 55 -2.01 -10.15 5.37
N VAL A 56 -1.35 -9.22 4.69
CA VAL A 56 -1.88 -8.56 3.51
C VAL A 56 -0.85 -8.59 2.39
N GLU A 57 -1.35 -8.71 1.18
CA GLU A 57 -0.61 -8.56 -0.06
C GLU A 57 -1.36 -7.55 -0.93
N LEU A 58 -0.66 -6.53 -1.42
CA LEU A 58 -1.19 -5.51 -2.32
C LEU A 58 -0.38 -5.51 -3.60
N GLU A 59 -1.04 -5.56 -4.76
CA GLU A 59 -0.41 -5.34 -6.06
C GLU A 59 -0.70 -3.92 -6.53
N MET A 60 0.36 -3.17 -6.79
CA MET A 60 0.31 -1.78 -7.24
C MET A 60 0.91 -1.66 -8.64
N ALA A 61 0.28 -0.90 -9.51
CA ALA A 61 0.81 -0.65 -10.84
C ALA A 61 2.13 0.14 -10.79
N ILE A 62 2.99 -0.11 -11.76
CA ILE A 62 4.21 0.65 -12.05
C ILE A 62 3.97 1.44 -13.33
N ASP A 63 4.27 2.74 -13.31
CA ASP A 63 4.27 3.56 -14.52
C ASP A 63 5.44 3.17 -15.42
N THR A 64 5.17 2.31 -16.40
CA THR A 64 6.16 1.83 -17.37
C THR A 64 6.52 2.86 -18.45
N LEU A 65 5.80 3.99 -18.51
CA LEU A 65 6.09 5.11 -19.40
C LEU A 65 6.97 6.16 -18.73
N ASN A 66 7.18 6.06 -17.41
CA ASN A 66 8.02 6.98 -16.66
C ASN A 66 9.47 6.97 -17.19
N PRO A 67 10.13 8.13 -17.33
CA PRO A 67 11.54 8.19 -17.72
C PRO A 67 12.49 7.42 -16.80
N ASN A 68 12.09 7.21 -15.54
CA ASN A 68 12.89 6.45 -14.57
C ASN A 68 12.70 4.93 -14.68
N TYR A 69 11.76 4.46 -15.50
CA TYR A 69 11.53 3.04 -15.72
C TYR A 69 12.45 2.50 -16.82
N CYS A 70 13.32 1.55 -16.47
CA CYS A 70 14.20 0.92 -17.43
C CYS A 70 13.46 -0.19 -18.18
N ARG A 71 12.91 0.14 -19.35
CA ARG A 71 12.10 -0.77 -20.15
C ARG A 71 12.78 -2.11 -20.45
N SER A 72 14.04 -2.09 -20.89
CA SER A 72 14.79 -3.32 -21.21
C SER A 72 14.94 -4.26 -20.01
N LYS A 73 15.13 -3.72 -18.80
CA LYS A 73 15.13 -4.52 -17.57
C LYS A 73 13.74 -5.06 -17.25
N GLY A 74 12.71 -4.24 -17.43
CA GLY A 74 11.31 -4.66 -17.27
C GLY A 74 10.92 -5.83 -18.16
N GLU A 75 11.34 -5.79 -19.43
CA GLU A 75 11.12 -6.87 -20.40
C GLU A 75 11.87 -8.15 -19.98
N GLN A 76 13.14 -8.02 -19.56
CA GLN A 76 13.92 -9.17 -19.08
C GLN A 76 13.32 -9.80 -17.82
N ILE A 77 12.84 -9.01 -16.88
CA ILE A 77 12.20 -9.53 -15.66
C ILE A 77 10.91 -10.29 -16.02
N ALA A 78 10.06 -9.70 -16.85
CA ALA A 78 8.83 -10.35 -17.29
C ALA A 78 9.12 -11.68 -18.01
N LEU A 79 10.08 -11.69 -18.94
CA LEU A 79 10.51 -12.90 -19.65
C LEU A 79 11.07 -13.97 -18.69
N ASN A 80 11.87 -13.58 -17.69
CA ASN A 80 12.44 -14.51 -16.73
C ASN A 80 11.39 -15.09 -15.77
N VAL A 81 10.31 -14.37 -15.50
CA VAL A 81 9.23 -14.81 -14.61
C VAL A 81 8.22 -15.69 -15.35
N ASP A 82 7.76 -15.25 -16.52
CA ASP A 82 6.69 -15.94 -17.26
C ASP A 82 7.22 -16.94 -18.31
N GLY A 83 8.51 -16.84 -18.65
CA GLY A 83 9.11 -17.66 -19.71
C GLY A 83 8.72 -17.19 -21.11
N ALA A 84 9.09 -17.99 -22.13
CA ALA A 84 8.87 -17.64 -23.53
C ALA A 84 7.42 -17.82 -24.01
N CYS A 85 6.62 -18.65 -23.32
CA CYS A 85 5.19 -18.83 -23.59
C CYS A 85 4.40 -18.02 -22.57
N ALA A 86 4.03 -16.80 -22.93
CA ALA A 86 3.11 -16.00 -22.14
C ALA A 86 1.66 -16.46 -22.43
N ASP A 87 1.02 -17.05 -21.42
CA ASP A 87 -0.40 -17.44 -21.42
C ASP A 87 -1.23 -16.48 -20.56
N GLU A 88 -2.56 -16.62 -20.55
CA GLU A 88 -3.48 -15.82 -19.71
C GLU A 88 -3.19 -15.92 -18.19
N THR A 89 -2.41 -16.92 -17.76
CA THR A 89 -1.98 -17.09 -16.36
C THR A 89 -0.64 -16.41 -16.05
N SER A 90 -0.06 -15.69 -17.01
CA SER A 90 1.23 -15.00 -16.85
C SER A 90 1.15 -13.93 -15.77
N THR A 91 2.22 -13.78 -15.01
CA THR A 91 2.36 -12.76 -13.97
C THR A 91 2.32 -11.36 -14.57
N TYR A 92 2.96 -11.18 -15.74
CA TYR A 92 3.12 -9.92 -16.46
C TYR A 92 2.58 -10.05 -17.90
N SER A 93 1.26 -10.02 -18.05
CA SER A 93 0.59 -10.15 -19.36
C SER A 93 1.00 -9.07 -20.38
N SER A 94 1.45 -7.89 -19.93
CA SER A 94 1.97 -6.82 -20.78
C SER A 94 3.38 -7.08 -21.33
N LYS A 95 4.04 -8.17 -20.92
CA LYS A 95 5.45 -8.49 -21.20
C LYS A 95 6.44 -7.50 -20.59
N LEU A 96 5.98 -6.68 -19.64
CA LEU A 96 6.77 -5.74 -18.86
C LEU A 96 6.50 -5.98 -17.38
N MET A 97 7.52 -5.76 -16.54
CA MET A 97 7.32 -5.65 -15.09
C MET A 97 6.52 -4.39 -14.74
N ASP A 98 5.20 -4.45 -14.91
CA ASP A 98 4.26 -3.34 -14.81
C ASP A 98 3.55 -3.26 -13.44
N LYS A 99 3.94 -4.11 -12.49
CA LYS A 99 3.40 -4.13 -11.14
C LYS A 99 4.45 -4.49 -10.11
N GLN A 100 4.21 -4.05 -8.88
CA GLN A 100 4.97 -4.43 -7.69
C GLN A 100 4.02 -4.99 -6.62
N THR A 101 4.52 -5.91 -5.83
CA THR A 101 3.76 -6.56 -4.76
C THR A 101 4.32 -6.15 -3.40
N PHE A 102 3.46 -5.59 -2.55
CA PHE A 102 3.77 -5.30 -1.15
C PHE A 102 3.17 -6.36 -0.25
N CYS A 103 4.02 -6.98 0.56
CA CYS A 103 3.61 -7.95 1.57
C CYS A 103 3.81 -7.35 2.94
N SER A 104 2.80 -7.48 3.81
CA SER A 104 2.87 -7.01 5.19
C SER A 104 2.23 -8.00 6.16
N SER A 105 2.70 -7.94 7.39
CA SER A 105 2.13 -8.65 8.55
C SER A 105 1.98 -7.67 9.71
N GLN A 106 1.05 -7.95 10.60
CA GLN A 106 0.85 -7.14 11.81
C GLN A 106 2.16 -6.96 12.59
N THR A 107 2.49 -5.68 12.87
CA THR A 107 3.69 -5.30 13.64
C THR A 107 3.37 -5.12 15.12
N THR A 108 2.19 -4.60 15.46
CA THR A 108 1.76 -4.38 16.84
C THR A 108 0.40 -5.03 17.10
N SER A 109 0.31 -5.79 18.19
CA SER A 109 -0.96 -6.23 18.76
C SER A 109 -1.54 -5.06 19.57
N ASN A 110 -2.78 -4.67 19.30
CA ASN A 110 -3.54 -3.80 20.20
C ASN A 110 -4.03 -4.60 21.40
#